data_AF-Q52288-F1
#
_entry.id   AF-Q52288-F1
#
_cell.length_a   1.000
_cell.length_b   1.000
_cell.length_c   1.000
_cell.angle_alpha   90.00
_cell.angle_beta   90.00
_cell.angle_gamma   90.00
#
_symmetry.space_group_name_H-M   'P 1'
#
loop_
_entity.id
_entity.type
_entity.pdbx_description
1 polymer ?
#
loop_
_entity_poly.entity_id
_entity_poly.type
_entity_poly.pdbx_seq_one_letter_code
_entity_poly.pdbx_strand_id
1 'polypeptide(L)'
;MSRDTGDNLDRNHSGNMPMANVMDAYLSRRSIMRGSLGAAIAMIAGTGLTGCFDGGGSDHDDPVTEPPVTEPPVTEPEVPKLALGFQSIPGSRTDACVVAAGYSAYVLAPWGTPLNSNASPWKSDGSNTSADQANAM
;
A
#
# COMPACT_ATOMS: atom_id res chain seq x y z
N MET A 1 -5.32 -14.07 20.77
CA MET A 1 -3.94 -14.56 20.79
C MET A 1 -3.34 -14.19 22.14
N SER A 2 -2.91 -15.17 22.94
CA SER A 2 -2.41 -14.97 24.31
C SER A 2 -1.13 -14.13 24.30
N ARG A 3 -0.99 -13.20 25.24
CA ARG A 3 0.21 -12.32 25.38
C ARG A 3 1.43 -13.05 25.96
N ASP A 4 1.29 -14.33 26.29
CA ASP A 4 2.28 -15.12 27.06
C ASP A 4 3.07 -16.15 26.24
N THR A 5 2.96 -16.16 24.91
CA THR A 5 3.68 -17.16 24.08
C THR A 5 4.76 -16.54 23.19
N GLY A 6 4.96 -15.22 23.26
CA GLY A 6 6.03 -14.53 22.53
C GLY A 6 6.99 -13.84 23.48
N ASP A 7 8.25 -14.26 23.49
CA ASP A 7 9.33 -13.43 24.00
C ASP A 7 9.41 -12.20 23.09
N ASN A 8 9.06 -11.00 23.59
CA ASN A 8 9.07 -9.74 22.84
C ASN A 8 10.51 -9.23 22.61
N LEU A 9 11.49 -10.13 22.63
CA LEU A 9 12.89 -9.80 22.43
C LEU A 9 13.13 -9.45 20.96
N ASP A 10 13.57 -8.22 20.74
CA ASP A 10 14.03 -7.79 19.43
C ASP A 10 15.35 -8.50 19.11
N ARG A 11 15.28 -9.47 18.19
CA ARG A 11 16.44 -10.20 17.67
C ARG A 11 17.02 -9.56 16.42
N ASN A 12 16.42 -8.47 15.95
CA ASN A 12 16.91 -7.71 14.82
C ASN A 12 17.88 -6.63 15.30
N HIS A 13 19.18 -6.94 15.29
CA HIS A 13 20.24 -5.98 15.64
C HIS A 13 20.53 -4.95 14.54
N SER A 14 19.80 -4.96 13.42
CA SER A 14 19.97 -3.91 12.41
C SER A 14 19.40 -2.59 12.93
N GLY A 15 20.03 -1.46 12.60
CA GLY A 15 19.53 -0.11 12.93
C GLY A 15 18.27 0.30 12.17
N ASN A 16 17.60 -0.65 11.50
CA ASN A 16 16.37 -0.39 10.74
C ASN A 16 15.18 -0.26 11.70
N MET A 17 14.19 0.57 11.32
CA MET A 17 12.99 0.74 12.12
C MET A 17 12.26 -0.59 12.33
N PRO A 18 11.99 -1.01 13.58
CA PRO A 18 11.24 -2.23 13.85
C PRO A 18 9.83 -2.17 13.25
N MET A 19 9.35 -3.31 12.76
CA MET A 19 8.01 -3.43 12.15
C MET A 19 6.89 -3.02 13.12
N ALA A 20 7.08 -3.23 14.42
CA ALA A 20 6.16 -2.78 15.46
C ALA A 20 5.91 -1.26 15.41
N ASN A 21 6.97 -0.45 15.25
CA ASN A 21 6.87 1.01 15.18
C ASN A 21 6.15 1.46 13.91
N VAL A 22 6.36 0.75 12.79
CA VAL A 22 5.64 0.99 11.54
C VAL A 22 4.14 0.73 11.74
N MET A 23 3.79 -0.41 12.34
CA MET A 23 2.41 -0.78 12.60
C MET A 23 1.69 0.22 13.51
N ASP A 24 2.34 0.66 14.60
CA ASP A 24 1.81 1.66 15.53
C ASP A 24 1.54 3.01 14.85
N ALA A 25 2.41 3.44 13.92
CA ALA A 25 2.20 4.66 13.15
C ALA A 25 0.96 4.57 12.24
N TYR A 26 0.69 3.41 11.63
CA TYR A 26 -0.51 3.21 10.81
C TYR A 26 -1.79 3.10 11.65
N LEU A 27 -1.74 2.37 12.77
CA LEU A 27 -2.89 2.19 13.65
C LEU A 27 -3.29 3.49 14.35
N SER A 28 -2.33 4.30 14.80
CA SER A 28 -2.58 5.62 15.40
C SER A 28 -3.27 6.58 14.43
N ARG A 29 -2.78 6.68 13.18
CA ARG A 29 -3.41 7.49 12.12
C ARG A 29 -4.86 7.09 11.85
N ARG A 30 -5.13 5.77 11.80
CA ARG A 30 -6.49 5.25 11.61
C ARG A 30 -7.41 5.52 12.80
N SER A 31 -6.87 5.48 14.02
CA SER A 31 -7.62 5.82 15.23
C SER A 31 -8.01 7.29 15.26
N ILE A 32 -7.15 8.20 14.82
CA ILE A 32 -7.45 9.65 14.76
C ILE A 32 -8.53 9.93 13.70
N MET A 33 -8.42 9.34 12.51
CA MET A 33 -9.43 9.47 11.43
C MET A 33 -10.80 8.88 11.81
N ARG A 34 -10.84 7.81 12.62
CA ARG A 34 -12.11 7.25 13.13
C ARG A 34 -12.66 8.00 14.35
N GLY A 35 -11.79 8.55 15.19
CA GLY A 35 -12.15 9.26 16.41
C GLY A 35 -12.75 10.64 16.16
N SER A 36 -12.43 11.30 15.05
CA SER A 36 -12.95 12.63 14.71
C SER A 36 -14.41 12.65 14.24
N LEU A 37 -15.05 11.50 13.99
CA LEU A 37 -16.47 11.42 13.63
C LEU A 37 -17.41 11.38 14.85
N GLY A 38 -16.88 11.12 16.06
CA GLY A 38 -17.69 10.94 17.27
C GLY A 38 -18.04 12.21 18.06
N ALA A 39 -17.44 13.36 17.76
CA ALA A 39 -17.63 14.60 18.52
C ALA A 39 -18.53 15.65 17.82
N ALA A 40 -19.02 15.38 16.61
CA ALA A 40 -19.81 16.35 15.82
C ALA A 40 -21.34 16.11 15.87
N ILE A 41 -21.84 15.18 16.70
CA ILE A 41 -23.27 14.83 16.72
C ILE A 41 -24.09 15.70 17.70
N ALA A 42 -23.45 16.51 18.56
CA ALA A 42 -24.17 17.37 19.52
C ALA A 42 -24.38 18.83 19.05
N MET A 43 -24.10 19.18 17.79
CA MET A 43 -24.29 20.55 17.26
C MET A 43 -25.15 20.61 15.97
N ILE A 44 -25.79 19.50 15.57
CA ILE A 44 -26.75 19.45 14.46
C ILE A 44 -28.14 19.11 15.02
N ALA A 45 -28.60 19.91 15.98
CA ALA A 45 -29.95 19.85 16.53
C ALA A 45 -30.59 21.24 16.67
N GLY A 46 -30.11 22.21 15.88
CA GLY A 46 -30.64 23.56 15.89
C GLY A 46 -30.51 24.21 14.52
N THR A 47 -31.60 24.17 13.76
CA THR A 47 -31.97 25.15 12.71
C THR A 47 -30.98 25.37 11.55
N GLY A 48 -31.27 24.78 10.39
CA GLY A 48 -30.60 25.18 9.15
C GLY A 48 -30.77 24.26 7.93
N LEU A 49 -31.86 23.50 7.83
CA LEU A 49 -32.23 22.80 6.60
C LEU A 49 -33.31 23.64 5.89
N THR A 50 -32.87 24.62 5.08
CA THR A 50 -33.73 25.19 4.03
C THR A 50 -32.95 25.10 2.73
N GLY A 51 -33.36 24.15 1.89
CA GLY A 51 -32.99 24.13 0.49
C GLY A 51 -33.66 25.31 -0.19
N CYS A 52 -32.89 26.13 -0.89
CA CYS A 52 -33.44 27.18 -1.72
C CYS A 52 -33.52 26.67 -3.17
N PHE A 53 -34.65 26.03 -3.48
CA PHE A 53 -35.26 26.00 -4.80
C PHE A 53 -36.42 27.00 -4.81
N ASP A 54 -36.61 27.67 -5.96
CA ASP A 54 -37.73 28.58 -6.31
C ASP A 54 -37.66 29.96 -5.64
N GLY A 55 -37.91 31.11 -6.28
CA GLY A 55 -38.55 31.44 -7.54
C GLY A 55 -39.30 32.77 -7.34
N GLY A 56 -38.85 33.84 -8.00
CA GLY A 56 -39.64 35.07 -8.26
C GLY A 56 -39.76 36.13 -7.15
N GLY A 57 -39.52 37.40 -7.53
CA GLY A 57 -40.24 38.56 -6.96
C GLY A 57 -39.41 39.65 -6.26
N SER A 58 -39.07 40.69 -7.04
CA SER A 58 -39.08 42.13 -6.72
C SER A 58 -38.15 42.74 -5.65
N ASP A 59 -37.31 43.66 -6.15
CA ASP A 59 -36.96 44.99 -5.63
C ASP A 59 -36.40 45.14 -4.19
N HIS A 60 -35.08 45.35 -4.07
CA HIS A 60 -34.43 46.65 -3.77
C HIS A 60 -32.96 46.49 -3.34
N ASP A 61 -32.12 47.38 -3.87
CA ASP A 61 -30.79 47.85 -3.44
C ASP A 61 -29.88 46.89 -2.63
N ASP A 62 -28.87 46.35 -3.32
CA ASP A 62 -27.67 45.75 -2.73
C ASP A 62 -26.40 46.52 -3.20
N PRO A 63 -25.37 46.63 -2.34
CA PRO A 63 -24.17 47.43 -2.59
C PRO A 63 -23.29 46.85 -3.71
N VAL A 64 -22.61 47.77 -4.42
CA VAL A 64 -21.67 47.50 -5.52
C VAL A 64 -20.66 46.42 -5.14
N THR A 65 -20.79 45.25 -5.76
CA THR A 65 -19.78 44.19 -5.76
C THR A 65 -18.89 44.38 -6.99
N GLU A 66 -17.59 44.61 -6.78
CA GLU A 66 -16.59 44.64 -7.85
C GLU A 66 -16.58 43.31 -8.63
N PRO A 67 -16.38 43.34 -9.96
CA PRO A 67 -16.36 42.12 -10.76
C PRO A 67 -15.14 41.25 -10.38
N PRO A 68 -15.29 39.92 -10.26
CA PRO A 68 -14.15 39.05 -10.04
C PRO A 68 -13.24 39.07 -11.29
N VAL A 69 -11.98 39.41 -11.08
CA VAL A 69 -10.92 39.33 -12.08
C VAL A 69 -10.82 37.86 -12.51
N THR A 70 -11.09 37.59 -13.78
CA THR A 70 -10.91 36.27 -14.38
C THR A 70 -9.41 36.05 -14.58
N GLU A 71 -8.76 35.34 -13.67
CA GLU A 71 -7.39 34.88 -13.90
C GLU A 71 -7.39 33.87 -15.09
N PRO A 72 -6.43 33.98 -16.02
CA PRO A 72 -6.29 33.02 -17.10
C PRO A 72 -5.97 31.63 -16.52
N PRO A 73 -6.48 30.53 -17.11
CA PRO A 73 -6.22 29.20 -16.61
C PRO A 73 -4.71 28.92 -16.66
N VAL A 74 -4.13 28.66 -15.48
CA VAL A 74 -2.76 28.19 -15.36
C VAL A 74 -2.72 26.79 -15.96
N THR A 75 -2.14 26.66 -17.16
CA THR A 75 -1.85 25.38 -17.79
C THR A 75 -0.78 24.68 -16.96
N GLU A 76 -1.20 23.83 -16.03
CA GLU A 76 -0.28 22.99 -15.26
C GLU A 76 0.43 22.04 -16.24
N PRO A 77 1.77 21.95 -16.22
CA PRO A 77 2.50 21.07 -17.12
C PRO A 77 2.06 19.62 -16.88
N GLU A 78 1.55 18.97 -17.93
CA GLU A 78 1.14 17.57 -17.87
C GLU A 78 2.35 16.70 -17.53
N VAL A 79 2.41 16.24 -16.28
CA VAL A 79 3.40 15.24 -15.86
C VAL A 79 3.08 13.95 -16.62
N PRO A 80 4.01 13.42 -17.43
CA PRO A 80 3.73 12.23 -18.22
C PRO A 80 3.37 11.07 -17.30
N LYS A 81 2.19 10.49 -17.52
CA LYS A 81 1.69 9.35 -16.76
C LYS A 81 2.63 8.18 -16.97
N LEU A 82 3.22 7.68 -15.88
CA LEU A 82 4.04 6.47 -15.92
C LEU A 82 3.21 5.30 -16.46
N ALA A 83 3.60 4.77 -17.61
CA ALA A 83 2.97 3.62 -18.25
C ALA A 83 3.80 2.36 -17.99
N LEU A 84 3.12 1.22 -17.80
CA LEU A 84 3.78 -0.08 -17.65
C LEU A 84 4.20 -0.62 -19.03
N GLY A 85 5.41 -1.19 -19.10
CA GLY A 85 5.95 -1.77 -20.34
C GLY A 85 5.37 -3.14 -20.73
N PHE A 86 4.33 -3.61 -20.03
CA PHE A 86 3.67 -4.89 -20.29
C PHE A 86 2.18 -4.81 -19.98
N GLN A 87 1.40 -5.67 -20.62
CA GLN A 87 -0.02 -5.82 -20.32
C GLN A 87 -0.19 -6.63 -19.02
N SER A 88 -0.97 -6.10 -18.08
CA SER A 88 -1.31 -6.81 -16.85
C SER A 88 -1.94 -8.17 -17.15
N ILE A 89 -1.52 -9.20 -16.41
CA ILE A 89 -1.99 -10.58 -16.54
C ILE A 89 -2.96 -10.94 -15.39
N PRO A 90 -3.96 -11.83 -15.64
CA PRO A 90 -4.83 -12.32 -14.58
C PRO A 90 -4.04 -13.18 -13.58
N GLY A 91 -4.53 -13.25 -12.34
CA GLY A 91 -4.01 -14.20 -11.36
C GLY A 91 -4.19 -15.65 -11.82
N SER A 92 -3.24 -16.51 -11.47
CA SER A 92 -3.26 -17.94 -11.81
C SER A 92 -3.25 -18.83 -10.57
N ARG A 93 -3.86 -20.02 -10.69
CA ARG A 93 -3.83 -21.10 -9.68
C ARG A 93 -2.97 -22.29 -10.12
N THR A 94 -2.18 -22.13 -11.17
CA THR A 94 -1.24 -23.14 -11.66
C THR A 94 -0.02 -23.20 -10.75
N ASP A 95 0.54 -24.39 -10.58
CA ASP A 95 1.85 -24.59 -9.97
C ASP A 95 2.97 -24.29 -10.99
N ALA A 96 3.06 -23.02 -11.41
CA ALA A 96 3.98 -22.55 -12.44
C ALA A 96 4.19 -21.03 -12.39
N CYS A 97 5.30 -20.55 -12.98
CA CYS A 97 5.54 -19.13 -13.22
C CYS A 97 4.74 -18.64 -14.43
N VAL A 98 3.76 -17.75 -14.21
CA VAL A 98 3.00 -17.10 -15.29
C VAL A 98 3.58 -15.71 -15.55
N VAL A 99 3.95 -15.43 -16.80
CA VAL A 99 4.59 -14.18 -17.23
C VAL A 99 3.82 -13.53 -18.38
N ALA A 100 4.01 -12.23 -18.59
CA ALA A 100 3.39 -11.50 -19.69
C ALA A 100 3.92 -11.96 -21.06
N ALA A 101 3.19 -11.66 -22.13
CA ALA A 101 3.61 -11.98 -23.49
C ALA A 101 4.98 -11.35 -23.82
N GLY A 102 5.86 -12.13 -24.44
CA GLY A 102 7.23 -11.72 -24.76
C GLY A 102 8.26 -11.91 -23.63
N TYR A 103 7.83 -12.38 -22.46
CA TYR A 103 8.72 -12.71 -21.34
C TYR A 103 8.94 -14.22 -21.18
N SER A 104 10.06 -14.57 -20.56
CA SER A 104 10.43 -15.95 -20.21
C SER A 104 11.00 -16.00 -18.80
N ALA A 105 10.74 -17.09 -18.07
CA ALA A 105 11.31 -17.35 -16.75
C ALA A 105 12.27 -18.54 -16.83
N TYR A 106 13.38 -18.47 -16.08
CA TYR A 106 14.39 -19.52 -15.99
C TYR A 106 14.75 -19.78 -14.53
N VAL A 107 15.02 -21.04 -14.20
CA VAL A 107 15.55 -21.43 -12.89
C VAL A 107 17.06 -21.21 -12.89
N LEU A 108 17.56 -20.33 -12.01
CA LEU A 108 18.99 -20.03 -11.92
C LEU A 108 19.73 -21.02 -11.02
N ALA A 109 19.16 -21.31 -9.85
CA ALA A 109 19.76 -22.15 -8.83
C ALA A 109 18.65 -22.84 -8.03
N PRO A 110 18.30 -24.09 -8.36
CA PRO A 110 17.42 -24.89 -7.52
C PRO A 110 18.04 -25.09 -6.12
N TRP A 111 17.18 -25.20 -5.11
CA TRP A 111 17.59 -25.61 -3.77
C TRP A 111 18.38 -26.93 -3.82
N GLY A 112 19.48 -26.99 -3.06
CA GLY A 112 20.38 -28.14 -3.01
C GLY A 112 21.39 -28.23 -4.17
N THR A 113 21.42 -27.26 -5.07
CA THR A 113 22.48 -27.19 -6.10
C THR A 113 23.83 -26.90 -5.44
N PRO A 114 24.85 -27.75 -5.61
CA PRO A 114 26.17 -27.52 -5.02
C PRO A 114 26.79 -26.21 -5.52
N LEU A 115 27.25 -25.37 -4.59
CA LEU A 115 27.97 -24.12 -4.90
C LEU A 115 29.48 -24.36 -5.10
N ASN A 116 29.99 -25.46 -4.56
CA ASN A 116 31.40 -25.83 -4.60
C ASN A 116 31.55 -27.36 -4.50
N SER A 117 32.79 -27.85 -4.50
CA SER A 117 33.11 -29.29 -4.43
C SER A 117 32.88 -29.95 -3.06
N ASN A 118 32.46 -29.20 -2.04
CA ASN A 118 32.26 -29.70 -0.68
C ASN A 118 30.83 -30.21 -0.43
N ALA A 119 29.91 -30.03 -1.37
CA ALA A 119 28.55 -30.57 -1.31
C ALA A 119 28.34 -31.68 -2.34
N SER A 120 27.61 -32.71 -1.93
CA SER A 120 27.03 -33.71 -2.83
C SER A 120 25.82 -33.12 -3.58
N PRO A 121 25.47 -33.65 -4.76
CA PRO A 121 24.20 -33.30 -5.42
C PRO A 121 23.00 -33.49 -4.49
N TRP A 122 21.97 -32.66 -4.68
CA TRP A 122 20.69 -32.78 -3.97
C TRP A 122 20.06 -34.17 -4.15
N LYS A 123 19.45 -34.68 -3.08
CA LYS A 123 18.78 -35.97 -3.03
C LYS A 123 17.33 -35.78 -2.56
N SER A 124 16.40 -36.30 -3.34
CA SER A 124 14.95 -36.21 -3.06
C SER A 124 14.49 -37.04 -1.86
N ASP A 125 15.33 -37.94 -1.36
CA ASP A 125 15.04 -38.77 -0.19
C ASP A 125 15.32 -38.05 1.14
N GLY A 126 15.85 -36.82 1.09
CA GLY A 126 16.19 -36.03 2.27
C GLY A 126 17.44 -36.49 3.02
N SER A 127 18.27 -37.35 2.41
CA SER A 127 19.49 -37.89 3.04
C SER A 127 20.73 -37.01 2.93
N ASN A 128 20.61 -35.78 2.40
CA ASN A 128 21.71 -34.81 2.40
C ASN A 128 22.10 -34.41 3.83
N THR A 129 23.38 -34.19 4.04
CA THR A 129 23.93 -33.81 5.34
C THR A 129 23.85 -32.30 5.58
N SER A 130 24.04 -31.87 6.82
CA SER A 130 24.18 -30.44 7.14
C SER A 130 25.37 -29.79 6.44
N ALA A 131 26.45 -30.54 6.19
CA ALA A 131 27.61 -30.07 5.45
C ALA A 131 27.27 -29.83 3.97
N ASP A 132 26.46 -30.69 3.35
CA ASP A 132 25.96 -30.46 1.99
C ASP A 132 25.11 -29.18 1.94
N GLN A 133 24.18 -29.00 2.89
CA GLN A 133 23.31 -27.81 2.94
C GLN A 133 24.08 -26.51 3.18
N ALA A 134 25.18 -26.53 3.94
CA ALA A 134 26.04 -25.37 4.15
C ALA A 134 26.82 -24.95 2.90
N ASN A 135 26.89 -25.81 1.88
CA ASN A 135 27.66 -25.62 0.64
C ASN A 135 26.78 -25.70 -0.62
N ALA A 136 25.46 -25.59 -0.46
CA ALA A 136 24.48 -25.62 -1.53
C ALA A 136 23.49 -24.45 -1.40
N MET A 137 22.77 -24.14 -2.48
CA MET A 137 21.66 -23.18 -2.49
C MET A 137 20.48 -23.65 -1.65
#